data_AF-A0AAE9NWH2-F1
#
_entry.id   AF-A0AAE9NWH2-F1
#
_cell.length_a   1.000
_cell.length_b   1.000
_cell.length_c   1.000
_cell.angle_alpha   90.00
_cell.angle_beta   90.00
_cell.angle_gamma   90.00
#
_symmetry.space_group_name_H-M   'P 1'
#
loop_
_entity.id
_entity.type
_entity.pdbx_description
1 polymer ?
#
loop_
_entity_poly.entity_id
_entity_poly.type
_entity_poly.pdbx_seq_one_letter_code
_entity_poly.pdbx_strand_id
1 'polypeptide(L)'
;MKADNPFTLLLPAAMAKVAEDAGVYKATKQPCTTFYLAITAGVFISIAFVFYITATTGTATIPFGIAKLIGGICFSLGLMLVVVCGADLFTSTVLIVIAKASGRITWKQLACNWANVYVGNLIGALFFVGLIWFSGEHMVANGAWGLNVLQTAEHKLEHTFVEALCLGILANLLVCLAVWMSYSGRTLTDKMFAMILPVAMFVSSGFEHSIANMFMIPMGIVIKNFAAPEFWNAIGMAPSQFEHLTVSHFITDNLIPVTLGNIIGGGVMVGLTYWVIYLRGGDKHH
;
A
#
# COMPACT_ATOMS: atom_id res chain seq x y z
N MET A 1 -3.88 27.36 23.82
CA MET A 1 -3.13 26.36 24.61
C MET A 1 -1.67 26.42 24.18
N LYS A 2 -0.75 26.75 25.09
CA LYS A 2 0.69 26.84 24.77
C LYS A 2 1.21 25.45 24.40
N ALA A 3 1.67 25.32 23.16
CA ALA A 3 2.11 24.08 22.54
C ALA A 3 3.65 24.01 22.56
N ASP A 4 4.25 23.79 23.74
CA ASP A 4 5.70 23.57 23.86
C ASP A 4 6.03 22.41 24.82
N ASN A 5 5.15 21.41 24.90
CA ASN A 5 5.50 20.14 25.53
C ASN A 5 5.79 19.09 24.43
N PRO A 6 7.00 18.50 24.38
CA PRO A 6 7.35 17.48 23.38
C PRO A 6 6.49 16.21 23.47
N PHE A 7 5.74 16.03 24.56
CA PHE A 7 4.81 14.91 24.76
C PHE A 7 3.37 15.21 24.34
N THR A 8 3.04 16.45 23.93
CA THR A 8 1.70 16.78 23.45
C THR A 8 1.58 16.51 21.95
N LEU A 9 0.57 15.69 21.59
CA LEU A 9 0.22 15.37 20.21
C LEU A 9 -0.15 16.62 19.41
N LEU A 10 0.02 16.55 18.09
CA LEU A 10 -0.44 17.62 17.21
C LEU A 10 -1.95 17.54 16.99
N LEU A 11 -2.64 18.67 17.18
CA LEU A 11 -4.06 18.81 16.87
C LEU A 11 -4.29 18.84 15.35
N PRO A 12 -5.52 18.50 14.88
CA PRO A 12 -5.81 18.34 13.45
C PRO A 12 -5.38 19.51 12.54
N ALA A 13 -5.56 20.77 12.99
CA ALA A 13 -5.14 21.93 12.21
C ALA A 13 -3.62 22.00 11.98
N ALA A 14 -2.82 21.63 13.00
CA ALA A 14 -1.37 21.57 12.88
C ALA A 14 -0.91 20.37 12.04
N MET A 15 -1.60 19.23 12.13
CA MET A 15 -1.35 18.06 11.29
C MET A 15 -1.54 18.40 9.80
N ALA A 16 -2.55 19.21 9.46
CA ALA A 16 -2.77 19.65 8.08
C ALA A 16 -1.59 20.46 7.52
N LYS A 17 -0.95 21.29 8.34
CA LYS A 17 0.27 22.00 7.95
C LYS A 17 1.47 21.07 7.77
N VAL A 18 1.64 20.08 8.65
CA VAL A 18 2.66 19.03 8.47
C VAL A 18 2.45 18.26 7.15
N ALA A 19 1.21 17.91 6.82
CA ALA A 19 0.89 17.22 5.57
C ALA A 19 1.17 18.09 4.34
N GLU A 20 0.85 19.38 4.40
CA GLU A 20 1.16 20.35 3.35
C GLU A 20 2.68 20.49 3.13
N ASP A 21 3.46 20.69 4.20
CA ASP A 21 4.92 20.82 4.14
C ASP A 21 5.58 19.53 3.64
N ALA A 22 5.12 18.37 4.11
CA ALA A 22 5.58 17.08 3.61
C ALA A 22 5.28 16.94 2.10
N GLY A 23 4.12 17.42 1.65
CA GLY A 23 3.74 17.45 0.24
C GLY A 23 4.69 18.28 -0.61
N VAL A 24 5.04 19.49 -0.16
CA VAL A 24 6.01 20.36 -0.83
C VAL A 24 7.39 19.72 -0.87
N TYR A 25 7.87 19.19 0.26
CA TYR A 25 9.17 18.53 0.35
C TYR A 25 9.28 17.37 -0.63
N LYS A 26 8.28 16.48 -0.68
CA LYS A 26 8.28 15.34 -1.59
C LYS A 26 8.24 15.76 -3.06
N ALA A 27 7.40 16.74 -3.40
CA ALA A 27 7.26 17.22 -4.78
C ALA A 27 8.48 18.00 -5.31
N THR A 28 9.33 18.54 -4.43
CA THR A 28 10.52 19.33 -4.79
C THR A 28 11.84 18.58 -4.58
N LYS A 29 11.78 17.38 -3.98
CA LYS A 29 12.93 16.49 -3.80
C LYS A 29 13.56 16.13 -5.15
N GLN A 30 14.88 15.95 -5.16
CA GLN A 30 15.62 15.44 -6.32
C GLN A 30 14.99 14.12 -6.84
N PRO A 31 14.69 14.00 -8.14
CA PRO A 31 14.03 12.82 -8.70
C PRO A 31 14.80 11.52 -8.46
N CYS A 32 16.13 11.55 -8.53
CA CYS A 32 16.98 10.38 -8.30
C CYS A 32 16.84 9.86 -6.85
N THR A 33 16.89 10.74 -5.86
CA THR A 33 16.66 10.38 -4.45
C THR A 33 15.26 9.81 -4.24
N THR A 34 14.25 10.46 -4.82
CA THR A 34 12.86 9.99 -4.77
C THR A 34 12.72 8.59 -5.37
N PHE A 35 13.43 8.31 -6.46
CA PHE A 35 13.38 7.02 -7.15
C PHE A 35 13.94 5.88 -6.28
N TYR A 36 15.09 6.06 -5.64
CA TYR A 36 15.62 5.06 -4.70
C TYR A 36 14.72 4.85 -3.48
N LEU A 37 14.17 5.93 -2.92
CA LEU A 37 13.18 5.85 -1.83
C LEU A 37 11.89 5.16 -2.27
N ALA A 38 11.54 5.25 -3.55
CA ALA A 38 10.39 4.55 -4.10
C ALA A 38 10.67 3.05 -4.30
N ILE A 39 11.87 2.67 -4.73
CA ILE A 39 12.27 1.25 -4.80
C ILE A 39 12.18 0.61 -3.42
N THR A 40 12.71 1.26 -2.38
CA THR A 40 12.65 0.72 -1.01
C THR A 40 11.23 0.60 -0.50
N ALA A 41 10.33 1.54 -0.82
CA ALA A 41 8.91 1.43 -0.47
C ALA A 41 8.24 0.21 -1.14
N GLY A 42 8.54 -0.07 -2.42
CA GLY A 42 8.05 -1.28 -3.09
C GLY A 42 8.50 -2.57 -2.40
N VAL A 43 9.77 -2.62 -1.98
CA VAL A 43 10.33 -3.74 -1.19
C VAL A 43 9.63 -3.87 0.16
N PHE A 44 9.42 -2.78 0.90
CA PHE A 44 8.78 -2.81 2.22
C PHE A 44 7.33 -3.32 2.18
N ILE A 45 6.57 -2.92 1.17
CA ILE A 45 5.20 -3.45 0.97
C ILE A 45 5.24 -4.94 0.58
N SER A 46 6.24 -5.36 -0.17
CA SER A 46 6.43 -6.78 -0.53
C SER A 46 6.78 -7.64 0.68
N ILE A 47 7.66 -7.16 1.58
CA ILE A 47 7.98 -7.81 2.87
C ILE A 47 6.69 -8.03 3.69
N ALA A 48 5.83 -7.02 3.74
CA ALA A 48 4.56 -7.11 4.44
C ALA A 48 3.61 -8.16 3.84
N PHE A 49 3.57 -8.29 2.52
CA PHE A 49 2.80 -9.35 1.86
C PHE A 49 3.33 -10.74 2.18
N VAL A 50 4.64 -10.93 2.18
CA VAL A 50 5.23 -12.21 2.58
C VAL A 50 4.81 -12.56 4.00
N PHE A 51 4.88 -11.60 4.93
CA PHE A 51 4.43 -11.84 6.30
C PHE A 51 2.92 -12.14 6.38
N TYR A 52 2.09 -11.41 5.62
CA TYR A 52 0.66 -11.69 5.51
C TYR A 52 0.36 -13.11 5.02
N ILE A 53 1.01 -13.57 3.94
CA ILE A 53 0.81 -14.91 3.38
C ILE A 53 1.28 -15.96 4.39
N THR A 54 2.44 -15.78 5.01
CA THR A 54 2.94 -16.71 6.03
C THR A 54 1.97 -16.83 7.20
N ALA A 55 1.44 -15.72 7.69
CA ALA A 55 0.50 -15.71 8.82
C ALA A 55 -0.89 -16.27 8.47
N THR A 56 -1.28 -16.25 7.20
CA THR A 56 -2.59 -16.76 6.74
C THR A 56 -2.54 -18.18 6.17
N THR A 57 -1.34 -18.73 5.95
CA THR A 57 -1.14 -20.10 5.48
C THR A 57 -1.47 -21.10 6.59
N GLY A 58 -2.20 -22.17 6.25
CA GLY A 58 -2.55 -23.23 7.22
C GLY A 58 -3.65 -22.85 8.21
N THR A 59 -4.42 -21.79 7.92
CA THR A 59 -5.46 -21.26 8.83
C THR A 59 -6.85 -21.88 8.65
N ALA A 60 -6.96 -23.06 8.00
CA ALA A 60 -8.24 -23.68 7.66
C ALA A 60 -9.16 -23.99 8.87
N THR A 61 -8.58 -24.18 10.06
CA THR A 61 -9.31 -24.41 11.32
C THR A 61 -9.57 -23.12 12.11
N ILE A 62 -9.05 -21.98 11.67
CA ILE A 62 -9.21 -20.68 12.31
C ILE A 62 -10.38 -19.95 11.62
N PRO A 63 -11.30 -19.30 12.38
CA PRO A 63 -12.37 -18.52 11.78
C PRO A 63 -11.83 -17.45 10.81
N PHE A 64 -12.47 -17.32 9.64
CA PHE A 64 -12.04 -16.44 8.55
C PHE A 64 -11.65 -15.03 9.01
N GLY A 65 -12.51 -14.38 9.82
CA GLY A 65 -12.26 -13.02 10.30
C GLY A 65 -11.02 -12.91 11.19
N ILE A 66 -10.71 -13.94 11.99
CA ILE A 66 -9.52 -13.96 12.86
C ILE A 66 -8.26 -14.18 12.02
N ALA A 67 -8.28 -15.12 11.07
CA ALA A 67 -7.15 -15.33 10.16
C ALA A 67 -6.83 -14.06 9.36
N LYS A 68 -7.84 -13.40 8.81
CA LYS A 68 -7.69 -12.13 8.07
C LYS A 68 -7.22 -10.99 8.97
N LEU A 69 -7.69 -10.90 10.22
CA LEU A 69 -7.22 -9.91 11.18
C LEU A 69 -5.73 -10.09 11.52
N ILE A 70 -5.30 -11.32 11.82
CA ILE A 70 -3.89 -11.63 12.09
C ILE A 70 -3.03 -11.26 10.88
N GLY A 71 -3.44 -11.69 9.68
CA GLY A 71 -2.77 -11.29 8.44
C GLY A 71 -2.70 -9.76 8.29
N GLY A 72 -3.80 -9.05 8.53
CA GLY A 72 -3.85 -7.58 8.45
C GLY A 72 -2.90 -6.89 9.44
N ILE A 73 -2.79 -7.39 10.67
CA ILE A 73 -1.83 -6.88 11.66
C ILE A 73 -0.40 -7.13 11.17
N CYS A 74 -0.09 -8.33 10.67
CA CYS A 74 1.21 -8.64 10.08
C CYS A 74 1.55 -7.72 8.90
N PHE A 75 0.57 -7.42 8.05
CA PHE A 75 0.73 -6.53 6.91
C PHE A 75 1.04 -5.07 7.31
N SER A 76 0.62 -4.64 8.50
CA SER A 76 0.88 -3.27 8.98
C SER A 76 2.37 -2.92 9.04
N LEU A 77 3.25 -3.92 9.15
CA LEU A 77 4.70 -3.76 9.07
C LEU A 77 5.15 -2.99 7.82
N GLY A 78 4.48 -3.16 6.68
CA GLY A 78 4.88 -2.51 5.43
C GLY A 78 4.81 -0.99 5.51
N LEU A 79 3.66 -0.46 5.94
CA LEU A 79 3.50 0.99 6.09
C LEU A 79 4.36 1.55 7.23
N MET A 80 4.56 0.78 8.30
CA MET A 80 5.49 1.13 9.38
C MET A 80 6.91 1.37 8.85
N LEU A 81 7.45 0.43 8.08
CA LEU A 81 8.77 0.57 7.45
C LEU A 81 8.82 1.79 6.53
N VAL A 82 7.79 2.00 5.71
CA VAL A 82 7.69 3.16 4.80
C VAL A 82 7.78 4.48 5.58
N VAL A 83 6.99 4.64 6.64
CA VAL A 83 6.94 5.90 7.40
C VAL A 83 8.20 6.12 8.23
N VAL A 84 8.74 5.07 8.86
CA VAL A 84 9.90 5.17 9.76
C VAL A 84 11.20 5.37 9.00
N CYS A 85 11.37 4.63 7.90
CA CYS A 85 12.55 4.75 7.06
C CYS A 85 12.45 5.90 6.05
N GLY A 86 11.30 6.62 5.99
CA GLY A 86 11.10 7.77 5.12
C GLY A 86 11.02 7.43 3.63
N ALA A 87 10.57 6.22 3.30
CA ALA A 87 10.41 5.77 1.92
C ALA A 87 9.24 6.48 1.22
N ASP A 88 9.29 6.57 -0.11
CA ASP A 88 8.25 7.23 -0.90
C ASP A 88 7.30 6.17 -1.49
N LEU A 89 6.17 5.97 -0.82
CA LEU A 89 5.11 5.07 -1.25
C LEU A 89 4.01 5.83 -1.99
N PHE A 90 3.70 5.44 -3.23
CA PHE A 90 2.76 6.12 -4.12
C PHE A 90 1.43 6.46 -3.42
N THR A 91 0.78 5.47 -2.80
CA THR A 91 -0.53 5.61 -2.16
C THR A 91 -0.54 6.69 -1.08
N SER A 92 0.53 6.80 -0.28
CA SER A 92 0.73 7.90 0.68
C SER A 92 1.12 9.24 0.03
N THR A 93 1.87 9.21 -1.08
CA THR A 93 2.26 10.43 -1.82
C THR A 93 1.07 11.07 -2.54
N VAL A 94 -0.07 10.39 -2.62
CA VAL A 94 -1.33 11.00 -3.09
C VAL A 94 -1.69 12.24 -2.26
N LEU A 95 -1.31 12.29 -0.97
CA LEU A 95 -1.50 13.46 -0.09
C LEU A 95 -0.73 14.72 -0.54
N ILE A 96 0.22 14.62 -1.48
CA ILE A 96 0.87 15.78 -2.12
C ILE A 96 -0.17 16.73 -2.76
N VAL A 97 -1.38 16.23 -3.08
CA VAL A 97 -2.50 17.05 -3.54
C VAL A 97 -2.83 18.21 -2.59
N ILE A 98 -2.57 18.09 -1.29
CA ILE A 98 -2.75 19.17 -0.30
C ILE A 98 -1.85 20.35 -0.65
N ALA A 99 -0.56 20.11 -0.88
CA ALA A 99 0.39 21.15 -1.28
C ALA A 99 0.00 21.80 -2.62
N LYS A 100 -0.55 21.00 -3.55
CA LYS A 100 -1.07 21.51 -4.83
C LYS A 100 -2.30 22.40 -4.62
N ALA A 101 -3.23 21.98 -3.77
CA ALA A 101 -4.46 22.71 -3.46
C ALA A 101 -4.16 24.05 -2.78
N SER A 102 -3.14 24.10 -1.93
CA SER A 102 -2.60 25.33 -1.35
C SER A 102 -1.77 26.19 -2.30
N GLY A 103 -1.62 25.81 -3.56
CA GLY A 103 -0.86 26.59 -4.55
C GLY A 103 0.67 26.57 -4.37
N ARG A 104 1.20 25.74 -3.47
CA ARG A 104 2.65 25.69 -3.14
C ARG A 104 3.47 24.89 -4.13
N ILE A 105 2.82 24.10 -4.99
CA ILE A 105 3.44 23.34 -6.09
C ILE A 105 2.59 23.40 -7.37
N THR A 106 3.21 23.03 -8.49
CA THR A 106 2.58 22.91 -9.80
C THR A 106 1.99 21.52 -10.04
N TRP A 107 1.04 21.40 -10.98
CA TRP A 107 0.53 20.10 -11.43
C TRP A 107 1.62 19.23 -12.06
N LYS A 108 2.60 19.85 -12.74
CA LYS A 108 3.74 19.15 -13.32
C LYS A 108 4.60 18.49 -12.25
N GLN A 109 4.93 19.21 -11.16
CA GLN A 109 5.70 18.64 -10.04
C GLN A 109 4.98 17.45 -9.40
N LEU A 110 3.68 17.58 -9.17
CA LEU A 110 2.86 16.50 -8.63
C LEU A 110 2.87 15.27 -9.55
N ALA A 111 2.56 15.45 -10.84
CA ALA A 111 2.50 14.34 -11.80
C ALA A 111 3.87 13.67 -12.00
N CYS A 112 4.96 14.44 -12.10
CA CYS A 112 6.32 13.89 -12.22
C CYS A 112 6.72 13.12 -10.96
N ASN A 113 6.39 13.61 -9.76
CA ASN A 113 6.65 12.89 -8.52
C ASN A 113 5.88 11.57 -8.48
N TRP A 114 4.57 11.60 -8.73
CA TRP A 114 3.73 10.40 -8.74
C TRP A 114 4.21 9.35 -9.73
N ALA A 115 4.54 9.74 -10.96
CA ALA A 115 5.05 8.82 -11.97
C ALA A 115 6.38 8.18 -11.52
N ASN A 116 7.33 9.00 -11.03
CA ASN A 116 8.63 8.53 -10.57
C ASN A 116 8.50 7.55 -9.40
N VAL A 117 7.63 7.86 -8.43
CA VAL A 117 7.37 7.01 -7.27
C VAL A 117 6.67 5.71 -7.67
N TYR A 118 5.66 5.78 -8.53
CA TYR A 118 4.90 4.59 -8.97
C TYR A 118 5.80 3.58 -9.70
N VAL A 119 6.66 4.07 -10.60
CA VAL A 119 7.63 3.22 -11.32
C VAL A 119 8.67 2.64 -10.36
N GLY A 120 9.21 3.44 -9.43
CA GLY A 120 10.15 2.94 -8.43
C GLY A 120 9.53 1.86 -7.53
N ASN A 121 8.29 2.07 -7.08
CA ASN A 121 7.54 1.09 -6.29
C ASN A 121 7.35 -0.23 -7.04
N LEU A 122 6.99 -0.18 -8.33
CA LEU A 122 6.86 -1.36 -9.19
C LEU A 122 8.19 -2.12 -9.31
N ILE A 123 9.30 -1.42 -9.58
CA ILE A 123 10.63 -2.03 -9.69
C ILE A 123 11.03 -2.70 -8.38
N GLY A 124 10.80 -2.03 -7.24
CA GLY A 124 11.08 -2.59 -5.92
C GLY A 124 10.26 -3.85 -5.63
N ALA A 125 8.97 -3.85 -6.00
CA ALA A 125 8.10 -5.00 -5.83
C ALA A 125 8.53 -6.19 -6.71
N LEU A 126 8.80 -5.97 -8.00
CA LEU A 126 9.24 -7.01 -8.93
C LEU A 126 10.62 -7.57 -8.58
N PHE A 127 11.53 -6.72 -8.10
CA PHE A 127 12.81 -7.18 -7.55
C PHE A 127 12.58 -8.15 -6.38
N PHE A 128 11.66 -7.82 -5.47
CA PHE A 128 11.35 -8.69 -4.34
C PHE A 128 10.62 -9.97 -4.74
N VAL A 129 9.76 -9.95 -5.76
CA VAL A 129 9.20 -11.16 -6.38
C VAL A 129 10.32 -12.11 -6.83
N GLY A 130 11.35 -11.57 -7.49
CA GLY A 130 12.53 -12.36 -7.88
C GLY A 130 13.23 -13.02 -6.67
N LEU A 131 13.43 -12.28 -5.58
CA LEU A 131 14.05 -12.83 -4.36
C LEU A 131 13.22 -13.97 -3.75
N ILE A 132 11.91 -13.80 -3.64
CA ILE A 132 11.00 -14.81 -3.07
C ILE A 132 10.87 -16.03 -3.98
N TRP A 133 10.90 -15.83 -5.30
CA TRP A 133 10.92 -16.92 -6.25
C TRP A 133 12.19 -17.77 -6.13
N PHE A 134 13.36 -17.12 -6.20
CA PHE A 134 14.66 -17.81 -6.14
C PHE A 134 15.02 -18.35 -4.75
N SER A 135 14.37 -17.87 -3.68
CA SER A 135 14.51 -18.49 -2.35
C SER A 135 13.77 -19.82 -2.23
N GLY A 136 12.86 -20.15 -3.15
CA GLY A 136 12.02 -21.34 -3.07
C GLY A 136 10.85 -21.22 -2.09
N GLU A 137 10.49 -20.01 -1.65
CA GLU A 137 9.46 -19.78 -0.62
C GLU A 137 8.10 -20.38 -1.02
N HIS A 138 7.80 -20.43 -2.32
CA HIS A 138 6.57 -21.02 -2.86
C HIS A 138 6.37 -22.49 -2.44
N MET A 139 7.44 -23.22 -2.11
CA MET A 139 7.38 -24.61 -1.63
C MET A 139 7.21 -24.76 -0.12
N VAL A 140 7.27 -23.67 0.66
CA VAL A 140 7.13 -23.71 2.12
C VAL A 140 5.78 -24.32 2.51
N ALA A 141 5.80 -25.10 3.60
CA ALA A 141 4.65 -25.86 4.09
C ALA A 141 4.06 -26.80 3.01
N ASN A 142 4.93 -27.54 2.32
CA ASN A 142 4.56 -28.47 1.25
C ASN A 142 3.77 -27.79 0.11
N GLY A 143 4.19 -26.58 -0.28
CA GLY A 143 3.53 -25.80 -1.32
C GLY A 143 2.31 -24.99 -0.86
N ALA A 144 1.86 -25.15 0.39
CA ALA A 144 0.69 -24.43 0.89
C ALA A 144 0.88 -22.91 0.90
N TRP A 145 2.12 -22.41 1.08
CA TRP A 145 2.43 -20.99 0.98
C TRP A 145 2.19 -20.48 -0.46
N GLY A 146 2.72 -21.19 -1.46
CA GLY A 146 2.51 -20.86 -2.87
C GLY A 146 1.05 -21.00 -3.30
N LEU A 147 0.31 -21.97 -2.77
CA LEU A 147 -1.13 -22.10 -2.99
C LEU A 147 -1.89 -20.88 -2.46
N ASN A 148 -1.57 -20.41 -1.24
CA ASN A 148 -2.20 -19.22 -0.67
C ASN A 148 -1.90 -17.98 -1.53
N VAL A 149 -0.69 -17.89 -2.11
CA VAL A 149 -0.38 -16.84 -3.08
C VAL A 149 -1.26 -16.92 -4.33
N LEU A 150 -1.37 -18.11 -4.94
CA LEU A 150 -2.17 -18.31 -6.14
C LEU A 150 -3.65 -17.96 -5.90
N GLN A 151 -4.24 -18.46 -4.82
CA GLN A 151 -5.64 -18.19 -4.47
C GLN A 151 -5.88 -16.70 -4.18
N THR A 152 -4.98 -16.06 -3.42
CA THR A 152 -5.10 -14.64 -3.10
C THR A 152 -4.94 -13.76 -4.35
N ALA A 153 -4.02 -14.11 -5.26
CA ALA A 153 -3.81 -13.36 -6.49
C ALA A 153 -4.94 -13.57 -7.52
N GLU A 154 -5.45 -14.79 -7.66
CA GLU A 154 -6.58 -15.11 -8.55
C GLU A 154 -7.83 -14.34 -8.15
N HIS A 155 -8.17 -14.36 -6.85
CA HIS A 155 -9.35 -13.65 -6.34
C HIS A 155 -9.33 -12.15 -6.64
N LYS A 156 -8.15 -11.53 -6.65
CA LYS A 156 -7.97 -10.10 -6.98
C LYS A 156 -8.25 -9.75 -8.43
N LEU A 157 -8.26 -10.74 -9.31
CA LEU A 157 -8.56 -10.59 -10.74
C LEU A 157 -10.02 -10.95 -11.09
N GLU A 158 -10.78 -11.48 -10.14
CA GLU A 158 -12.20 -11.81 -10.31
C GLU A 158 -13.13 -10.59 -10.15
N HIS A 159 -12.61 -9.48 -9.62
CA HIS A 159 -13.39 -8.27 -9.41
C HIS A 159 -13.80 -7.63 -10.73
N THR A 160 -15.03 -7.13 -10.78
CA THR A 160 -15.43 -6.20 -11.83
C THR A 160 -14.67 -4.88 -11.68
N PHE A 161 -14.58 -4.09 -12.77
CA PHE A 161 -13.92 -2.79 -12.75
C PHE A 161 -14.42 -1.86 -11.63
N VAL A 162 -15.74 -1.84 -11.39
CA VAL A 162 -16.36 -0.98 -10.37
C VAL A 162 -16.03 -1.47 -8.97
N GLU A 163 -16.03 -2.79 -8.74
CA GLU A 163 -15.62 -3.36 -7.46
C GLU A 163 -14.15 -3.05 -7.17
N ALA A 164 -13.25 -3.31 -8.11
CA ALA A 164 -11.82 -3.01 -7.97
C ALA A 164 -11.56 -1.51 -7.71
N LEU A 165 -12.30 -0.63 -8.40
CA LEU A 165 -12.24 0.81 -8.18
C LEU A 165 -12.68 1.18 -6.74
N CYS A 166 -13.84 0.70 -6.30
CA CYS A 166 -14.38 0.99 -4.96
C CYS A 166 -13.50 0.43 -3.84
N LEU A 167 -13.02 -0.81 -3.99
CA LEU A 167 -12.05 -1.42 -3.08
C LEU A 167 -10.76 -0.59 -3.03
N GLY A 168 -10.30 -0.06 -4.18
CA GLY A 168 -9.18 0.88 -4.25
C GLY A 168 -9.43 2.19 -3.49
N ILE A 169 -10.63 2.76 -3.57
CA ILE A 169 -11.02 3.96 -2.83
C ILE A 169 -10.92 3.71 -1.32
N LEU A 170 -11.51 2.62 -0.86
CA LEU A 170 -11.57 2.27 0.57
C LEU A 170 -10.17 1.95 1.13
N ALA A 171 -9.33 1.25 0.35
CA ALA A 171 -7.96 0.98 0.76
C ALA A 171 -7.18 2.27 1.01
N ASN A 172 -7.15 3.19 0.04
CA ASN A 172 -6.29 4.36 0.17
C ASN A 172 -6.87 5.46 1.06
N LEU A 173 -8.18 5.46 1.31
CA LEU A 173 -8.77 6.19 2.44
C LEU A 173 -8.05 5.81 3.74
N LEU A 174 -7.95 4.50 4.02
CA LEU A 174 -7.36 3.99 5.26
C LEU A 174 -5.84 4.16 5.31
N VAL A 175 -5.13 3.95 4.19
CA VAL A 175 -3.67 4.21 4.13
C VAL A 175 -3.36 5.68 4.38
N CYS A 176 -4.09 6.60 3.74
CA CYS A 176 -3.88 8.03 3.95
C CYS A 176 -4.29 8.48 5.35
N LEU A 177 -5.34 7.90 5.94
CA LEU A 177 -5.70 8.14 7.35
C LEU A 177 -4.62 7.61 8.32
N ALA A 178 -4.03 6.45 8.05
CA ALA A 178 -2.94 5.91 8.86
C ALA A 178 -1.73 6.87 8.88
N VAL A 179 -1.32 7.36 7.71
CA VAL A 179 -0.24 8.34 7.57
C VAL A 179 -0.64 9.67 8.22
N TRP A 180 -1.88 10.13 8.03
CA TRP A 180 -2.40 11.34 8.65
C TRP A 180 -2.33 11.26 10.18
N MET A 181 -2.86 10.19 10.79
CA MET A 181 -2.80 9.94 12.23
C MET A 181 -1.35 9.91 12.74
N SER A 182 -0.42 9.35 11.96
CA SER A 182 1.00 9.34 12.32
C SER A 182 1.62 10.74 12.44
N TYR A 183 1.05 11.77 11.79
CA TYR A 183 1.50 13.15 11.96
C TYR A 183 1.13 13.73 13.32
N SER A 184 0.15 13.16 14.02
CA SER A 184 -0.21 13.58 15.38
C SER A 184 0.82 13.12 16.42
N GLY A 185 1.40 11.93 16.20
CA GLY A 185 2.34 11.29 17.11
C GLY A 185 3.72 11.94 17.15
N ARG A 186 4.38 11.88 18.32
CA ARG A 186 5.71 12.47 18.55
C ARG A 186 6.80 11.40 18.62
N THR A 187 6.45 10.22 19.13
CA THR A 187 7.38 9.10 19.27
C THR A 187 7.22 8.09 18.14
N LEU A 188 8.22 7.22 17.97
CA LEU A 188 8.12 6.07 17.08
C LEU A 188 6.92 5.20 17.47
N THR A 189 6.76 4.91 18.76
CA THR A 189 5.67 4.10 19.31
C THR A 189 4.29 4.64 18.92
N ASP A 190 4.04 5.95 19.09
CA ASP A 190 2.76 6.57 18.73
C ASP A 190 2.41 6.31 17.26
N LYS A 191 3.40 6.51 16.38
CA LYS A 191 3.24 6.34 14.94
C LYS A 191 2.97 4.89 14.58
N MET A 192 3.69 3.94 15.18
CA MET A 192 3.48 2.51 14.93
C MET A 192 2.07 2.10 15.33
N PHE A 193 1.66 2.39 16.57
CA PHE A 193 0.32 2.00 17.06
C PHE A 193 -0.81 2.65 16.26
N ALA A 194 -0.66 3.93 15.87
CA ALA A 194 -1.65 4.63 15.06
C ALA A 194 -1.90 3.99 13.69
N MET A 195 -0.88 3.33 13.10
CA MET A 195 -0.98 2.73 11.78
C MET A 195 -1.51 1.29 11.79
N ILE A 196 -1.42 0.55 12.91
CA ILE A 196 -1.80 -0.87 12.97
C ILE A 196 -3.24 -1.08 12.52
N LEU A 197 -4.20 -0.42 13.17
CA LEU A 197 -5.62 -0.72 12.95
C LEU A 197 -6.14 -0.26 11.59
N PRO A 198 -5.84 0.96 11.10
CA PRO A 198 -6.28 1.35 9.75
C PRO A 198 -5.72 0.41 8.67
N VAL A 199 -4.46 -0.01 8.80
CA VAL A 199 -3.84 -0.96 7.85
C VAL A 199 -4.45 -2.34 7.99
N ALA A 200 -4.57 -2.87 9.21
CA ALA A 200 -5.17 -4.17 9.46
C ALA A 200 -6.62 -4.23 8.95
N MET A 201 -7.39 -3.16 9.10
CA MET A 201 -8.77 -3.10 8.63
C MET A 201 -8.85 -3.24 7.10
N PHE A 202 -8.09 -2.44 6.33
CA PHE A 202 -8.22 -2.52 4.86
C PHE A 202 -7.76 -3.87 4.32
N VAL A 203 -6.70 -4.44 4.91
CA VAL A 203 -6.14 -5.72 4.48
C VAL A 203 -7.07 -6.88 4.85
N SER A 204 -7.57 -6.89 6.09
CA SER A 204 -8.48 -7.95 6.55
C SER A 204 -9.82 -7.92 5.83
N SER A 205 -10.27 -6.72 5.42
CA SER A 205 -11.50 -6.52 4.63
C SER A 205 -11.32 -6.82 3.14
N GLY A 206 -10.11 -7.12 2.66
CA GLY A 206 -9.84 -7.42 1.26
C GLY A 206 -9.88 -6.19 0.34
N PHE A 207 -9.58 -4.99 0.85
CA PHE A 207 -9.49 -3.80 0.00
C PHE A 207 -8.22 -3.81 -0.85
N GLU A 208 -8.31 -3.18 -2.01
CA GLU A 208 -7.28 -3.29 -3.05
C GLU A 208 -6.27 -2.15 -3.00
N HIS A 209 -4.98 -2.47 -2.95
CA HIS A 209 -3.91 -1.49 -2.89
C HIS A 209 -2.96 -1.70 -4.07
N SER A 210 -2.70 -0.65 -4.86
CA SER A 210 -1.98 -0.79 -6.13
C SER A 210 -0.57 -1.35 -5.97
N ILE A 211 0.22 -0.81 -5.03
CA ILE A 211 1.62 -1.23 -4.83
C ILE A 211 1.75 -2.64 -4.23
N ALA A 212 0.87 -2.96 -3.29
CA ALA A 212 0.64 -4.29 -2.78
C ALA A 212 0.40 -5.32 -3.91
N ASN A 213 -0.47 -4.98 -4.85
CA ASN A 213 -0.81 -5.82 -5.98
C ASN A 213 0.36 -5.95 -6.99
N MET A 214 1.29 -4.99 -7.04
CA MET A 214 2.53 -5.09 -7.83
C MET A 214 3.50 -6.17 -7.32
N PHE A 215 3.32 -6.68 -6.11
CA PHE A 215 4.01 -7.87 -5.62
C PHE A 215 3.11 -9.10 -5.75
N MET A 216 1.91 -9.03 -5.17
CA MET A 216 1.02 -10.18 -4.98
C MET A 216 0.66 -10.88 -6.29
N ILE A 217 0.21 -10.11 -7.30
CA ILE A 217 -0.26 -10.69 -8.56
C ILE A 217 0.92 -11.16 -9.42
N PRO A 218 2.02 -10.40 -9.59
CA PRO A 218 3.21 -10.90 -10.27
C PRO A 218 3.80 -12.15 -9.62
N MET A 219 3.81 -12.28 -8.29
CA MET A 219 4.23 -13.52 -7.62
C MET A 219 3.33 -14.71 -8.00
N GLY A 220 2.00 -14.52 -8.02
CA GLY A 220 1.06 -15.55 -8.49
C GLY A 220 1.29 -15.94 -9.96
N ILE A 221 1.51 -14.96 -10.83
CA ILE A 221 1.84 -15.19 -12.25
C ILE A 221 3.14 -15.99 -12.38
N VAL A 222 4.18 -15.65 -11.61
CA VAL A 222 5.45 -16.38 -11.62
C VAL A 222 5.26 -17.83 -11.17
N ILE A 223 4.56 -18.07 -10.06
CA ILE A 223 4.27 -19.44 -9.60
C ILE A 223 3.49 -20.21 -10.67
N LYS A 224 2.42 -19.63 -11.22
CA LYS A 224 1.61 -20.30 -12.25
C LYS A 224 2.44 -20.76 -13.45
N ASN A 225 3.35 -19.92 -13.93
CA ASN A 225 4.08 -20.17 -15.18
C ASN A 225 5.39 -20.95 -15.00
N PHE A 226 6.01 -20.89 -13.81
CA PHE A 226 7.36 -21.44 -13.61
C PHE A 226 7.45 -22.51 -12.51
N ALA A 227 6.39 -22.75 -11.73
CA ALA A 227 6.41 -23.82 -10.72
C ALA A 227 6.50 -25.20 -11.37
N ALA A 228 7.41 -26.01 -10.85
CA ALA A 228 7.67 -27.35 -11.33
C ALA A 228 6.48 -28.30 -11.05
N PRO A 229 6.34 -29.42 -11.79
CA PRO A 229 5.24 -30.37 -11.59
C PRO A 229 5.09 -30.87 -10.15
N GLU A 230 6.20 -30.96 -9.40
CA GLU A 230 6.23 -31.36 -8.00
C GLU A 230 5.42 -30.42 -7.10
N PHE A 231 5.45 -29.10 -7.37
CA PHE A 231 4.64 -28.13 -6.64
C PHE A 231 3.15 -28.41 -6.84
N TRP A 232 2.72 -28.56 -8.09
CA TRP A 232 1.31 -28.81 -8.45
C TRP A 232 0.79 -30.13 -7.87
N ASN A 233 1.62 -31.17 -7.93
CA ASN A 233 1.33 -32.45 -7.29
C ASN A 233 1.19 -32.32 -5.77
N ALA A 234 2.07 -31.55 -5.11
CA ALA A 234 2.04 -31.35 -3.66
C ALA A 234 0.76 -30.64 -3.20
N ILE A 235 0.27 -29.66 -3.97
CA ILE A 235 -0.96 -28.91 -3.64
C ILE A 235 -2.24 -29.57 -4.19
N GLY A 236 -2.12 -30.60 -5.03
CA GLY A 236 -3.26 -31.30 -5.62
C GLY A 236 -4.10 -30.44 -6.58
N MET A 237 -3.48 -29.48 -7.26
CA MET A 237 -4.13 -28.55 -8.18
C MET A 237 -3.38 -28.44 -9.51
N ALA A 238 -4.00 -27.81 -10.51
CA ALA A 238 -3.41 -27.58 -11.82
C ALA A 238 -3.29 -26.08 -12.17
N PRO A 239 -2.32 -25.68 -13.01
CA PRO A 239 -2.19 -24.30 -13.48
C PRO A 239 -3.46 -23.74 -14.15
N SER A 240 -4.24 -24.60 -14.80
CA SER A 240 -5.51 -24.25 -15.46
C SER A 240 -6.63 -23.87 -14.50
N GLN A 241 -6.43 -23.97 -13.19
CA GLN A 241 -7.38 -23.47 -12.20
C GLN A 241 -7.14 -22.00 -11.83
N PHE A 242 -6.08 -21.40 -12.39
CA PHE A 242 -5.69 -20.01 -12.13
C PHE A 242 -5.57 -19.23 -13.44
N GLU A 243 -6.52 -19.42 -14.36
CA GLU A 243 -6.42 -18.89 -15.73
C GLU A 243 -6.35 -17.37 -15.76
N HIS A 244 -6.99 -16.68 -14.79
CA HIS A 244 -7.00 -15.22 -14.77
C HIS A 244 -5.62 -14.63 -14.50
N LEU A 245 -4.71 -15.33 -13.81
CA LEU A 245 -3.32 -14.90 -13.58
C LEU A 245 -2.54 -14.74 -14.90
N THR A 246 -2.71 -13.57 -15.51
CA THR A 246 -2.01 -13.11 -16.71
C THR A 246 -1.59 -11.66 -16.51
N VAL A 247 -0.54 -11.23 -17.23
CA VAL A 247 -0.08 -9.83 -17.19
C VAL A 247 -1.17 -8.88 -17.72
N SER A 248 -1.97 -9.34 -18.70
CA SER A 248 -3.07 -8.56 -19.26
C SER A 248 -4.15 -8.25 -18.21
N HIS A 249 -4.67 -9.29 -17.55
CA HIS A 249 -5.68 -9.13 -16.50
C HIS A 249 -5.12 -8.37 -15.29
N PHE A 250 -3.85 -8.61 -14.93
CA PHE A 250 -3.19 -7.81 -13.90
C PHE A 250 -3.28 -6.31 -14.19
N ILE A 251 -2.99 -5.89 -15.41
CA ILE A 251 -3.04 -4.48 -15.78
C ILE A 251 -4.48 -3.96 -15.88
N THR A 252 -5.34 -4.68 -16.60
CA THR A 252 -6.66 -4.21 -17.01
C THR A 252 -7.73 -4.37 -15.94
N ASP A 253 -7.78 -5.52 -15.27
CA ASP A 253 -8.83 -5.86 -14.31
C ASP A 253 -8.47 -5.41 -12.88
N ASN A 254 -7.18 -5.24 -12.59
CA ASN A 254 -6.72 -4.85 -11.25
C ASN A 254 -5.94 -3.53 -11.21
N LEU A 255 -4.76 -3.44 -11.83
CA LEU A 255 -3.82 -2.35 -11.57
C LEU A 255 -4.40 -0.97 -11.94
N ILE A 256 -5.06 -0.84 -13.09
CA ILE A 256 -5.72 0.41 -13.52
C ILE A 256 -6.86 0.81 -12.57
N PRO A 257 -7.94 0.02 -12.39
CA PRO A 257 -9.06 0.43 -11.53
C PRO A 257 -8.63 0.68 -10.09
N VAL A 258 -7.76 -0.16 -9.53
CA VAL A 258 -7.26 -0.01 -8.15
C VAL A 258 -6.42 1.26 -8.00
N THR A 259 -5.57 1.59 -8.97
CA THR A 259 -4.76 2.82 -8.92
C THR A 259 -5.63 4.06 -8.97
N LEU A 260 -6.65 4.08 -9.84
CA LEU A 260 -7.63 5.17 -9.90
C LEU A 260 -8.38 5.31 -8.57
N GLY A 261 -8.81 4.18 -8.02
CA GLY A 261 -9.50 4.14 -6.73
C GLY A 261 -8.61 4.69 -5.62
N ASN A 262 -7.35 4.27 -5.58
CA ASN A 262 -6.39 4.77 -4.61
C ASN A 262 -6.19 6.29 -4.74
N ILE A 263 -6.08 6.85 -5.95
CA ILE A 263 -5.97 8.31 -6.15
C ILE A 263 -7.20 9.03 -5.59
N ILE A 264 -8.41 8.51 -5.85
CA ILE A 264 -9.66 9.10 -5.36
C ILE A 264 -9.74 9.02 -3.82
N GLY A 265 -9.51 7.84 -3.24
CA GLY A 265 -9.60 7.62 -1.80
C GLY A 265 -8.61 8.47 -1.00
N GLY A 266 -7.34 8.48 -1.41
CA GLY A 266 -6.33 9.28 -0.73
C GLY A 266 -6.42 10.78 -1.04
N GLY A 267 -6.60 11.11 -2.31
CA GLY A 267 -6.48 12.48 -2.81
C GLY A 267 -7.72 13.30 -2.52
N VAL A 268 -8.89 12.75 -2.84
CA VAL A 268 -10.17 13.45 -2.66
C VAL A 268 -10.66 13.26 -1.23
N MET A 269 -10.86 12.02 -0.78
CA MET A 269 -11.55 11.78 0.50
C MET A 269 -10.74 12.20 1.73
N VAL A 270 -9.40 12.11 1.65
CA VAL A 270 -8.51 12.58 2.73
C VAL A 270 -7.89 13.93 2.36
N GLY A 271 -6.99 13.97 1.37
CA GLY A 271 -6.19 15.16 1.08
C GLY A 271 -7.01 16.45 0.91
N LEU A 272 -7.89 16.48 -0.08
CA LEU A 272 -8.72 17.65 -0.36
C LEU A 272 -9.73 17.94 0.75
N THR A 273 -10.36 16.92 1.34
CA THR A 273 -11.28 17.09 2.47
C THR A 273 -10.61 17.82 3.64
N TYR A 274 -9.46 17.34 4.11
CA TYR A 274 -8.75 17.96 5.22
C TYR A 274 -8.17 19.33 4.86
N TRP A 275 -7.76 19.53 3.60
CA TRP A 275 -7.37 20.85 3.11
C TRP A 275 -8.53 21.86 3.15
N VAL A 276 -9.74 21.46 2.72
CA VAL A 276 -10.93 22.32 2.79
C VAL A 276 -11.26 22.69 4.23
N ILE A 277 -11.19 21.72 5.15
CA ILE A 277 -11.54 21.92 6.57
C ILE A 277 -10.54 22.83 7.29
N TYR A 278 -9.22 22.65 7.06
CA TYR A 278 -8.19 23.26 7.90
C TYR A 278 -7.30 24.30 7.23
N LEU A 279 -7.24 24.35 5.89
CA LEU A 279 -6.23 25.16 5.16
C LEU A 279 -6.83 26.21 4.22
N ARG A 280 -7.99 25.96 3.60
CA ARG A 280 -8.60 26.82 2.55
C ARG A 280 -8.85 28.29 2.98
N GLY A 281 -8.94 28.58 4.27
CA GLY A 281 -9.21 29.93 4.81
C GLY A 281 -8.06 30.57 5.60
N GLY A 282 -6.87 29.95 5.63
CA GLY A 282 -5.76 30.34 6.51
C GLY A 282 -5.14 31.72 6.24
N ASP A 283 -5.30 32.29 5.05
CA ASP A 283 -4.73 33.60 4.68
C ASP A 283 -5.49 34.79 5.30
N LYS A 284 -6.57 34.57 6.06
CA LYS A 284 -7.36 35.65 6.69
C LYS A 284 -7.06 35.92 8.16
N HIS A 285 -6.19 35.14 8.79
CA HIS A 285 -5.82 35.32 10.19
C HIS A 285 -4.31 35.22 10.37
N HIS A 286 -3.60 36.23 9.87
CA HIS A 286 -2.26 36.60 10.30
C HIS A 286 -2.33 37.48 11.55
#